data_AF-A0A952JZS8-F1
#
_entry.id   AF-A0A952JZS8-F1
#
_cell.length_a   1.000
_cell.length_b   1.000
_cell.length_c   1.000
_cell.angle_alpha   90.00
_cell.angle_beta   90.00
_cell.angle_gamma   90.00
#
_symmetry.space_group_name_H-M   'P 1'
#
loop_
_entity.id
_entity.type
_entity.pdbx_description
1 polymer ?
#
loop_
_entity_poly.entity_id
_entity_poly.type
_entity_poly.pdbx_seq_one_letter_code
_entity_poly.pdbx_strand_id
1 'polypeptide(L)'
;MSVETAAQAAYIVAGLLFILALAGLSKHETARVGNTFGMVGMAVALVATIGLALDRDIEASGLALLIGAMVVGAAIGLFRARVVEMTGMPELIALLHSFVGPAAVLVGWNGYLQVEN
;
A
#
# COMPACT_ATOMS: atom_id res chain seq x y z
N MET A 1 -11.41 18.01 15.19
CA MET A 1 -11.27 16.68 14.56
C MET A 1 -9.90 16.16 14.96
N SER A 2 -9.81 15.00 15.61
CA SER A 2 -8.51 14.39 15.94
C SER A 2 -7.87 13.77 14.70
N VAL A 3 -6.56 13.55 14.74
CA VAL A 3 -5.83 12.88 13.65
C VAL A 3 -6.35 11.46 13.44
N GLU A 4 -6.72 10.76 14.51
CA GLU A 4 -7.33 9.42 14.44
C GLU A 4 -8.63 9.40 13.64
N THR A 5 -9.56 10.31 13.93
CA THR A 5 -10.83 10.40 13.20
C THR A 5 -10.60 10.79 11.74
N ALA A 6 -9.62 11.67 11.47
CA ALA A 6 -9.24 12.03 10.11
C ALA A 6 -8.67 10.83 9.33
N ALA A 7 -7.79 10.03 9.97
CA ALA A 7 -7.22 8.83 9.38
C ALA A 7 -8.29 7.76 9.10
N GLN A 8 -9.23 7.56 10.02
CA GLN A 8 -10.37 6.64 9.81
C GLN A 8 -11.23 7.07 8.61
N ALA A 9 -11.57 8.35 8.50
CA ALA A 9 -12.29 8.87 7.35
C ALA A 9 -11.49 8.68 6.05
N ALA A 10 -10.18 8.94 6.07
CA ALA A 10 -9.29 8.72 4.93
C ALA A 10 -9.23 7.24 4.51
N TYR A 11 -9.24 6.29 5.46
CA TYR A 11 -9.29 4.86 5.16
C TYR A 11 -10.60 4.44 4.49
N ILE A 12 -11.74 5.02 4.91
CA ILE A 12 -13.02 4.79 4.22
C ILE A 12 -12.94 5.32 2.79
N VAL A 13 -12.45 6.54 2.60
CA VAL A 13 -12.27 7.16 1.27
C VAL A 13 -11.33 6.32 0.39
N ALA A 14 -10.21 5.86 0.93
CA ALA A 14 -9.28 4.97 0.22
C ALA A 14 -9.94 3.65 -0.18
N GLY A 15 -10.73 3.05 0.72
CA GLY A 15 -11.51 1.84 0.44
C GLY A 15 -12.50 2.04 -0.72
N LEU A 16 -13.24 3.16 -0.73
CA LEU A 16 -14.13 3.51 -1.84
C LEU A 16 -13.36 3.70 -3.16
N LEU A 17 -12.20 4.35 -3.12
CA LEU A 17 -11.35 4.52 -4.30
C LEU A 17 -10.84 3.17 -4.85
N PHE A 18 -10.49 2.21 -3.98
CA PHE A 18 -10.12 0.87 -4.43
C PHE A 18 -11.30 0.10 -5.05
N ILE A 19 -12.51 0.25 -4.51
CA ILE A 19 -13.72 -0.32 -5.13
C ILE A 19 -13.94 0.28 -6.53
N LEU A 20 -13.83 1.61 -6.66
CA LEU A 20 -13.94 2.29 -7.95
C LEU A 20 -12.81 1.90 -8.92
N ALA A 21 -11.61 1.62 -8.41
CA ALA A 21 -10.49 1.14 -9.21
C ALA A 21 -10.80 -0.21 -9.86
N LEU A 22 -11.30 -1.18 -9.07
CA LEU A 22 -11.70 -2.50 -9.57
C LEU A 22 -12.87 -2.42 -10.56
N ALA A 23 -13.86 -1.60 -10.26
CA ALA A 23 -14.98 -1.33 -11.16
C ALA A 23 -14.51 -0.73 -12.50
N GLY A 24 -13.58 0.23 -12.45
CA GLY A 24 -13.02 0.88 -13.63
C GLY A 24 -12.12 -0.03 -14.48
N LEU A 25 -11.33 -0.92 -13.85
CA LEU A 25 -10.49 -1.91 -14.52
C LEU A 25 -11.27 -3.01 -15.23
N SER A 26 -12.54 -3.20 -14.87
CA SER A 26 -13.40 -4.26 -15.44
C SER A 26 -13.91 -3.97 -16.86
N LYS A 27 -13.66 -2.76 -17.38
CA LYS A 27 -14.03 -2.35 -18.75
C LYS A 27 -12.87 -1.62 -19.40
N HIS A 28 -12.60 -1.91 -20.68
CA HIS A 28 -11.48 -1.31 -21.40
C HIS A 28 -11.59 0.21 -21.51
N GLU A 29 -12.81 0.74 -21.68
CA GLU A 29 -13.09 2.17 -21.85
C GLU A 29 -12.76 2.97 -20.57
N THR A 30 -12.93 2.35 -19.40
CA THR A 30 -12.71 2.99 -18.09
C THR A 30 -11.39 2.58 -17.42
N ALA A 31 -10.62 1.66 -18.01
CA ALA A 31 -9.44 1.06 -17.37
C ALA A 31 -8.41 2.10 -16.89
N ARG A 32 -8.17 3.16 -17.69
CA ARG A 32 -7.24 4.24 -17.33
C ARG A 32 -7.72 5.02 -16.09
N VAL A 33 -9.02 5.30 -16.03
CA VAL A 33 -9.63 5.99 -14.89
C VAL A 33 -9.61 5.09 -13.65
N GLY A 34 -9.92 3.79 -13.82
CA GLY A 34 -9.81 2.79 -12.75
C GLY A 34 -8.41 2.73 -12.15
N ASN A 35 -7.37 2.70 -12.99
CA ASN A 35 -5.98 2.71 -12.51
C ASN A 35 -5.65 4.00 -11.72
N THR A 36 -6.21 5.14 -12.15
CA THR A 36 -6.03 6.41 -11.44
C THR A 36 -6.67 6.38 -10.05
N PHE A 37 -7.89 5.85 -9.91
CA PHE A 37 -8.50 5.66 -8.59
C PHE A 37 -7.66 4.77 -7.68
N GLY A 38 -7.05 3.70 -8.22
CA GLY A 38 -6.15 2.84 -7.46
C GLY A 38 -4.91 3.58 -6.95
N MET A 39 -4.26 4.37 -7.80
CA MET A 39 -3.09 5.18 -7.40
C MET A 39 -3.44 6.22 -6.35
N VAL A 40 -4.56 6.94 -6.51
CA VAL A 40 -5.02 7.94 -5.53
C VAL A 40 -5.42 7.27 -4.21
N GLY A 41 -6.13 6.14 -4.26
CA GLY A 41 -6.51 5.38 -3.07
C GLY A 41 -5.30 4.93 -2.25
N MET A 42 -4.27 4.40 -2.91
CA MET A 42 -3.02 4.02 -2.27
C MET A 42 -2.29 5.21 -1.65
N ALA A 43 -2.23 6.35 -2.36
CA ALA A 43 -1.62 7.57 -1.83
C ALA A 43 -2.35 8.10 -0.58
N VAL A 44 -3.68 8.13 -0.60
CA VAL A 44 -4.50 8.54 0.56
C VAL A 44 -4.25 7.62 1.76
N ALA A 45 -4.23 6.31 1.55
CA ALA A 45 -3.97 5.34 2.61
C ALA A 45 -2.59 5.54 3.24
N LEU A 46 -1.52 5.66 2.43
CA LEU A 46 -0.16 5.87 2.93
C LEU A 46 -0.02 7.17 3.72
N VAL A 47 -0.56 8.28 3.19
CA VAL A 47 -0.49 9.58 3.88
C VAL A 47 -1.21 9.53 5.22
N ALA A 48 -2.40 8.91 5.28
CA ALA A 48 -3.14 8.75 6.53
C ALA A 48 -2.39 7.88 7.55
N THR A 49 -1.80 6.77 7.11
CA THR A 49 -1.02 5.87 7.98
C THR A 49 0.25 6.52 8.51
N ILE A 50 1.00 7.22 7.66
CA ILE A 50 2.21 7.95 8.07
C ILE A 50 1.84 9.09 9.02
N GLY A 51 0.79 9.85 8.72
CA GLY A 51 0.31 10.92 9.59
C GLY A 51 -0.10 10.41 10.98
N LEU A 52 -0.80 9.28 11.03
CA LEU A 52 -1.17 8.62 12.29
C LEU A 52 0.06 8.09 13.06
N ALA A 53 1.07 7.57 12.35
CA ALA A 53 2.30 7.13 12.99
C ALA A 53 3.08 8.29 13.63
N LEU A 54 3.12 9.45 12.96
CA LEU A 54 3.74 10.67 13.50
C LEU A 54 2.98 11.22 14.71
N ASP A 55 1.65 11.22 14.67
CA ASP A 55 0.79 11.65 15.79
C ASP A 55 0.93 10.75 17.02
N ARG A 56 1.30 9.48 16.82
CA ARG A 56 1.58 8.51 17.90
C ARG A 56 3.02 8.53 18.39
N ASP A 57 3.77 9.58 18.09
CA ASP A 57 5.17 9.77 18.51
C ASP A 57 6.07 8.56 18.17
N ILE A 58 5.94 8.03 16.95
CA ILE A 58 6.82 6.95 16.47
C ILE A 58 8.30 7.31 16.69
N GLU A 59 9.07 6.36 17.20
CA GLU A 59 10.51 6.54 17.38
C GLU A 59 11.20 6.91 16.06
N ALA A 60 12.22 7.76 16.12
CA ALA A 60 12.95 8.20 14.94
C ALA A 60 13.57 7.03 14.13
N SER A 61 14.01 5.98 14.84
CA SER A 61 14.46 4.72 14.25
C SER A 61 13.34 4.01 13.48
N GLY A 62 12.15 3.91 14.08
CA GLY A 62 10.96 3.32 13.46
C GLY A 62 10.50 4.08 12.22
N LEU A 63 10.49 5.42 12.28
CA LEU A 63 10.18 6.26 11.13
C LEU A 63 11.22 6.10 10.02
N ALA A 64 12.51 6.08 10.36
CA ALA A 64 13.59 5.87 9.38
C ALA A 64 13.47 4.50 8.69
N LEU A 65 13.14 3.44 9.44
CA LEU A 65 12.89 2.11 8.89
C LEU A 65 11.66 2.08 7.99
N LEU A 66 10.56 2.72 8.39
CA LEU A 66 9.33 2.83 7.60
C LEU A 66 9.61 3.47 6.24
N ILE A 67 10.20 4.68 6.24
CA ILE A 67 10.53 5.41 5.01
C ILE A 67 11.55 4.63 4.17
N GLY A 68 12.60 4.10 4.80
CA GLY A 68 13.64 3.33 4.13
C GLY A 68 13.08 2.09 3.42
N ALA A 69 12.26 1.30 4.10
CA ALA A 69 11.64 0.11 3.53
C ALA A 69 10.69 0.45 2.37
N MET A 70 9.89 1.52 2.50
CA MET A 70 9.02 1.98 1.42
C MET A 70 9.80 2.42 0.18
N VAL A 71 10.86 3.22 0.36
CA VAL A 71 11.69 3.69 -0.76
C VAL A 71 12.37 2.53 -1.46
N VAL A 72 12.97 1.59 -0.71
CA VAL A 72 13.62 0.41 -1.29
C VAL A 72 12.61 -0.47 -2.04
N GLY A 73 11.46 -0.76 -1.44
CA GLY A 73 10.42 -1.56 -2.07
C GLY A 73 9.85 -0.90 -3.33
N ALA A 74 9.55 0.40 -3.27
CA ALA A 74 9.06 1.16 -4.42
C ALA A 74 10.08 1.25 -5.55
N ALA A 75 11.36 1.48 -5.23
CA ALA A 75 12.43 1.55 -6.23
C ALA A 75 12.61 0.21 -6.96
N ILE A 76 12.68 -0.90 -6.23
CA ILE A 76 12.79 -2.24 -6.80
C ILE A 76 11.55 -2.55 -7.66
N GLY A 77 10.34 -2.31 -7.12
CA GLY A 77 9.09 -2.57 -7.83
C GLY A 77 8.98 -1.78 -9.13
N LEU A 78 9.30 -0.47 -9.09
CA LEU A 78 9.26 0.40 -10.26
C LEU A 78 10.32 0.01 -11.30
N PHE A 79 11.52 -0.35 -10.87
CA PHE A 79 12.58 -0.82 -11.77
C PHE A 79 12.15 -2.11 -12.48
N ARG A 80 11.66 -3.11 -11.72
CA ARG A 80 11.22 -4.40 -12.30
C ARG A 80 10.02 -4.21 -13.23
N ALA A 81 9.06 -3.37 -12.88
CA ALA A 81 7.89 -3.07 -13.73
C ALA A 81 8.25 -2.38 -15.06
N ARG A 82 9.36 -1.62 -15.12
CA ARG A 82 9.80 -0.92 -16.34
C ARG A 82 10.56 -1.80 -17.32
N VAL A 83 11.25 -2.83 -16.84
CA VAL A 83 12.22 -3.60 -17.64
C VAL A 83 11.65 -4.93 -18.16
N VAL A 84 10.56 -5.43 -17.56
CA VAL A 84 9.95 -6.70 -17.97
C VAL A 84 9.20 -6.58 -19.29
N GLU A 85 9.40 -7.56 -20.17
CA GLU A 85 8.68 -7.70 -21.43
C GLU A 85 7.20 -8.02 -21.21
N MET A 86 6.31 -7.58 -22.10
CA MET A 86 4.87 -7.85 -21.99
C MET A 86 4.51 -9.35 -21.97
N THR A 87 5.39 -10.19 -22.52
CA THR A 87 5.31 -11.66 -22.50
C THR A 87 5.55 -12.24 -21.10
N GLY A 88 6.42 -11.61 -20.30
CA GLY A 88 6.78 -12.01 -18.94
C GLY A 88 5.92 -11.37 -17.85
N MET A 89 4.83 -10.69 -18.22
CA MET A 89 3.91 -10.06 -17.28
C MET A 89 3.27 -11.06 -16.30
N PRO A 90 2.85 -12.29 -16.69
CA PRO A 90 2.32 -13.28 -15.75
C PRO A 90 3.31 -13.63 -14.63
N GLU A 91 4.58 -13.83 -14.95
CA GLU A 91 5.64 -14.18 -14.00
C GLU A 91 5.95 -13.00 -13.07
N LEU A 92 6.01 -11.77 -13.60
CA LEU A 92 6.19 -10.58 -12.77
C LEU A 92 5.05 -10.41 -11.76
N ILE A 93 3.80 -10.60 -12.19
CA ILE A 93 2.63 -10.51 -11.30
C ILE A 93 2.70 -11.59 -10.22
N ALA A 94 3.05 -12.83 -10.59
CA ALA A 94 3.21 -13.93 -9.64
C ALA A 94 4.29 -13.63 -8.58
N LEU A 95 5.44 -13.11 -9.01
CA LEU A 95 6.52 -12.68 -8.12
C LEU A 95 6.06 -11.56 -7.18
N LEU A 96 5.41 -10.51 -7.69
CA LEU A 96 4.91 -9.39 -6.87
C LEU A 96 3.86 -9.85 -5.85
N HIS A 97 2.97 -10.77 -6.24
CA HIS A 97 1.96 -11.32 -5.33
C HIS A 97 2.59 -12.22 -4.25
N SER A 98 3.69 -12.92 -4.55
CA SER A 98 4.39 -13.76 -3.58
C SER A 98 4.93 -12.99 -2.37
N PHE A 99 5.22 -11.69 -2.50
CA PHE A 99 5.67 -10.85 -1.38
C PHE A 99 4.54 -10.49 -0.40
N VAL A 100 3.29 -10.50 -0.84
CA VAL A 100 2.14 -10.13 0.00
C VAL A 100 1.92 -11.15 1.12
N GLY A 101 2.12 -12.44 0.84
CA GLY A 101 1.97 -13.52 1.83
C GLY A 101 2.89 -13.37 3.04
N PRO A 102 4.23 -13.32 2.85
CA PRO A 102 5.18 -13.08 3.93
C PRO A 102 4.93 -11.76 4.66
N ALA A 103 4.57 -10.68 3.96
CA ALA A 103 4.23 -9.41 4.61
C ALA A 103 3.05 -9.56 5.59
N ALA A 104 1.97 -10.24 5.17
CA ALA A 104 0.82 -10.51 6.04
C ALA A 104 1.19 -11.40 7.24
N VAL A 105 2.03 -12.42 7.03
CA VAL A 105 2.52 -13.30 8.11
C VAL A 105 3.35 -12.52 9.12
N LEU A 106 4.27 -11.65 8.68
CA LEU A 106 5.10 -10.83 9.58
C LEU A 106 4.27 -9.82 10.36
N VAL A 107 3.28 -9.18 9.74
CA VAL A 107 2.35 -8.26 10.42
C VAL A 107 1.52 -9.02 11.46
N GLY A 108 1.00 -10.21 11.12
CA GLY A 108 0.26 -11.05 12.06
C GLY A 108 1.12 -11.53 13.24
N TRP A 109 2.35 -11.96 12.97
CA TRP A 109 3.31 -12.36 13.99
C TRP A 109 3.66 -11.21 14.94
N ASN A 110 3.93 -10.01 14.40
CA ASN A 110 4.16 -8.81 15.20
C ASN A 110 2.95 -8.47 16.07
N GLY A 111 1.73 -8.58 15.52
CA GLY A 111 0.49 -8.37 16.28
C GLY A 111 0.33 -9.35 17.44
N TYR A 112 0.70 -10.62 17.26
CA TYR A 112 0.72 -11.61 18.34
C TYR A 112 1.70 -11.22 19.46
N LEU A 113 2.94 -10.88 19.10
CA LEU A 113 3.96 -10.45 20.07
C LEU A 113 3.56 -9.19 20.84
N GLN A 114 2.86 -8.26 20.20
CA GLN A 114 2.41 -7.01 20.84
C GLN A 114 1.30 -7.23 21.88
N VAL A 115 0.52 -8.32 21.77
CA VAL A 115 -0.53 -8.66 22.74
C VAL A 115 0.03 -9.48 23.90
N GLU A 116 1.08 -10.28 23.65
CA GLU A 116 1.68 -11.15 24.66
C GLU A 116 2.69 -10.43 25.58
N ASN A 117 3.37 -9.40 25.08
CA ASN A 117 4.26 -8.53 25.87
C ASN A 117 3.51 -7.31 26.44
#